data_AF-A0A624WF71-F1
#
_entry.id   AF-A0A624WF71-F1
#
_cell.length_a   1.000
_cell.length_b   1.000
_cell.length_c   1.000
_cell.angle_alpha   90.00
_cell.angle_beta   90.00
_cell.angle_gamma   90.00
#
_symmetry.space_group_name_H-M   'P 1'
#
loop_
_entity.id
_entity.type
_entity.pdbx_description
1 polymer ?
#
loop_
_entity_poly.entity_id
_entity_poly.type
_entity_poly.pdbx_seq_one_letter_code
_entity_poly.pdbx_strand_id
1 'polypeptide(L)'
;PVTPQIKETWFNIVLYLQIGPHQTQILGLYIFLLLLSPLFLGMLQQGKVYWLLGLSLLVYGCWQRWPVRVTPSEFEFAFPLLAWQLIFVLGMSCGWYKEELLSFARTPPGKVAVATLVVVALILGFVAQNHTNPFIPPALLLHIIPPAEFNAFYHTWAAKNGLGPIRVLNDISLMVTVYLLLTWCWQPLYRLAGWFLIPLGQRSLYTFILHVYVVLAVSQFVTFDLWRQDWVVNTLIHAVALGVLWLMAKYNVAARWIPN
;
A
#
# COMPACT_ATOMS: atom_id res chain seq x y z
N PRO A 1 -37.77 6.42 13.26
CA PRO A 1 -37.04 6.05 14.49
C PRO A 1 -36.39 4.67 14.34
N VAL A 2 -35.06 4.62 14.33
CA VAL A 2 -34.30 3.36 14.24
C VAL A 2 -34.35 2.67 15.61
N THR A 3 -34.80 1.42 15.68
CA THR A 3 -34.93 0.68 16.95
C THR A 3 -33.57 0.53 17.65
N PRO A 4 -33.52 0.44 18.99
CA PRO A 4 -32.26 0.30 19.75
C PRO A 4 -31.38 -0.85 19.26
N GLN A 5 -31.98 -1.99 18.89
CA GLN A 5 -31.28 -3.16 18.34
C GLN A 5 -30.59 -2.87 17.00
N ILE A 6 -31.19 -2.07 16.13
CA ILE A 6 -30.54 -1.70 14.85
C ILE A 6 -29.36 -0.74 15.13
N LYS A 7 -29.48 0.14 16.13
CA LYS A 7 -28.35 1.00 16.54
C LYS A 7 -27.19 0.19 17.15
N GLU A 8 -27.48 -0.76 18.01
CA GLU A 8 -26.48 -1.67 18.58
C GLU A 8 -25.81 -2.54 17.51
N THR A 9 -26.62 -3.09 16.59
CA THR A 9 -26.12 -3.89 15.47
C THR A 9 -25.23 -3.04 14.57
N TRP A 10 -25.66 -1.83 14.23
CA TRP A 10 -24.87 -0.89 13.44
C TRP A 10 -23.57 -0.49 14.14
N PHE A 11 -23.62 -0.20 15.44
CA PHE A 11 -22.44 0.15 16.24
C PHE A 11 -21.45 -1.01 16.32
N ASN A 12 -21.94 -2.24 16.50
CA ASN A 12 -21.12 -3.44 16.49
C ASN A 12 -20.46 -3.66 15.12
N ILE A 13 -21.22 -3.52 14.03
CA ILE A 13 -20.66 -3.65 12.66
C ILE A 13 -19.55 -2.61 12.44
N VAL A 14 -19.74 -1.36 12.87
CA VAL A 14 -18.71 -0.31 12.75
C VAL A 14 -17.50 -0.59 13.65
N LEU A 15 -17.71 -0.95 14.92
CA LEU A 15 -16.63 -1.26 15.86
C LEU A 15 -15.80 -2.48 15.45
N TYR A 16 -16.45 -3.52 14.93
CA TYR A 16 -15.79 -4.70 14.40
C TYR A 16 -15.26 -4.50 12.97
N LEU A 17 -15.33 -3.28 12.43
CA LEU A 17 -14.84 -2.91 11.11
C LEU A 17 -15.43 -3.79 9.99
N GLN A 18 -16.67 -4.22 10.17
CA GLN A 18 -17.45 -5.04 9.22
C GLN A 18 -18.14 -4.19 8.14
N ILE A 19 -18.03 -2.86 8.22
CA ILE A 19 -18.48 -1.97 7.16
C ILE A 19 -17.55 -0.76 7.06
N GLY A 20 -17.30 -0.34 5.83
CA GLY A 20 -16.53 0.86 5.55
C GLY A 20 -16.34 1.04 4.05
N PRO A 21 -16.07 2.27 3.59
CA PRO A 21 -15.66 2.50 2.21
C PRO A 21 -14.48 1.58 1.86
N HIS A 22 -14.44 1.05 0.64
CA HIS A 22 -13.32 0.22 0.18
C HIS A 22 -11.95 0.93 0.37
N GLN A 23 -11.92 2.26 0.26
CA GLN A 23 -10.74 3.10 0.46
C GLN A 23 -10.21 3.09 1.91
N THR A 24 -11.07 2.82 2.90
CA THR A 24 -10.68 2.79 4.32
C THR A 24 -10.37 1.37 4.81
N GLN A 25 -10.51 0.34 3.98
CA GLN A 25 -10.23 -1.05 4.38
C GLN A 25 -8.78 -1.20 4.89
N ILE A 26 -7.81 -0.54 4.24
CA ILE A 26 -6.41 -0.60 4.68
C ILE A 26 -6.20 -0.04 6.09
N LEU A 27 -7.02 0.93 6.52
CA LEU A 27 -6.95 1.49 7.87
C LEU A 27 -7.28 0.43 8.93
N GLY A 28 -8.23 -0.47 8.62
CA GLY A 28 -8.56 -1.59 9.49
C GLY A 28 -7.34 -2.48 9.75
N LEU A 29 -6.60 -2.85 8.71
CA LEU A 29 -5.33 -3.57 8.84
C LEU A 29 -4.34 -2.81 9.74
N TYR A 30 -4.15 -1.51 9.50
CA TYR A 30 -3.20 -0.70 10.28
C TYR A 30 -3.54 -0.66 11.77
N ILE A 31 -4.81 -0.60 12.16
CA ILE A 31 -5.21 -0.64 13.57
C ILE A 31 -4.65 -1.89 14.25
N PHE A 32 -4.86 -3.07 13.66
CA PHE A 32 -4.35 -4.32 14.23
C PHE A 32 -2.82 -4.39 14.23
N LEU A 33 -2.17 -4.00 13.12
CA LEU A 33 -0.71 -4.05 13.04
C LEU A 33 -0.03 -3.07 14.00
N LEU A 34 -0.60 -1.88 14.19
CA LEU A 34 -0.12 -0.90 15.17
C LEU A 34 -0.34 -1.38 16.60
N LEU A 35 -1.45 -2.04 16.90
CA LEU A 35 -1.66 -2.68 18.22
C LEU A 35 -0.62 -3.78 18.49
N LEU A 36 -0.20 -4.52 17.47
CA LEU A 36 0.85 -5.54 17.58
C LEU A 36 2.27 -4.94 17.57
N SER A 37 2.44 -3.68 17.13
CA SER A 37 3.76 -3.05 16.98
C SER A 37 4.63 -3.02 18.24
N PRO A 38 4.10 -2.83 19.47
CA PRO A 38 4.93 -2.89 20.68
C PRO A 38 5.61 -4.25 20.86
N LEU A 39 4.96 -5.35 20.45
CA LEU A 39 5.55 -6.69 20.51
C LEU A 39 6.71 -6.83 19.51
N PHE A 40 6.49 -6.36 18.28
CA PHE A 40 7.51 -6.39 17.23
C PHE A 40 8.73 -5.53 17.61
N LEU A 41 8.49 -4.31 18.11
CA LEU A 41 9.53 -3.42 18.60
C LEU A 41 10.25 -4.01 19.81
N GLY A 42 9.53 -4.66 20.73
CA GLY A 42 10.14 -5.35 21.87
C GLY A 42 11.10 -6.47 21.44
N MET A 43 10.77 -7.23 20.38
CA MET A 43 11.69 -8.23 19.82
C MET A 43 12.92 -7.59 19.15
N LEU A 44 12.73 -6.50 18.41
CA LEU A 44 13.83 -5.75 17.78
C LEU A 44 14.77 -5.15 18.81
N GLN A 45 14.22 -4.57 19.89
CA GLN A 45 14.99 -4.03 21.00
C GLN A 45 15.84 -5.10 21.72
N GLN A 46 15.33 -6.34 21.78
CA GLN A 46 16.07 -7.49 22.31
C GLN A 46 17.06 -8.12 21.32
N GLY A 47 17.22 -7.56 20.12
CA GLY A 47 18.09 -8.09 19.07
C GLY A 47 17.58 -9.39 18.44
N LYS A 48 16.30 -9.76 18.65
CA LYS A 48 15.71 -11.02 18.20
C LYS A 48 15.11 -10.93 16.79
N VAL A 49 15.74 -10.19 15.88
CA VAL A 49 15.23 -9.94 14.52
C VAL A 49 15.02 -11.23 13.74
N TYR A 50 15.93 -12.20 13.83
CA TYR A 50 15.78 -13.48 13.11
C TYR A 50 14.56 -14.27 13.57
N TRP A 51 14.24 -14.24 14.87
CA TRP A 51 13.03 -14.86 15.40
C TRP A 51 11.78 -14.14 14.94
N LEU A 52 11.80 -12.80 14.94
CA LEU A 52 10.69 -11.98 14.46
C LEU A 52 10.39 -12.25 12.97
N LEU A 53 11.43 -12.23 12.14
CA LEU A 53 11.31 -12.52 10.71
C LEU A 53 10.91 -13.96 10.45
N GLY A 54 11.50 -14.92 11.16
CA GLY A 54 11.18 -16.34 11.04
C GLY A 54 9.73 -16.64 11.43
N LEU A 55 9.24 -16.09 12.55
CA LEU A 55 7.86 -16.25 12.97
C LEU A 55 6.89 -15.57 12.00
N SER A 56 7.21 -14.36 11.55
CA SER A 56 6.39 -13.63 10.58
C SER A 56 6.30 -14.38 9.24
N LEU A 57 7.41 -14.94 8.76
CA LEU A 57 7.45 -15.78 7.55
C LEU A 57 6.67 -17.08 7.74
N LEU A 58 6.77 -17.71 8.91
CA LEU A 58 6.00 -18.92 9.23
C LEU A 58 4.49 -18.65 9.21
N VAL A 59 4.05 -17.56 9.85
CA VAL A 59 2.63 -17.14 9.83
C VAL A 59 2.15 -16.89 8.41
N TYR A 60 2.93 -16.17 7.61
CA TYR A 60 2.63 -15.95 6.20
C TYR A 60 2.55 -17.25 5.41
N GLY A 61 3.53 -18.15 5.56
CA GLY A 61 3.57 -19.44 4.85
C GLY A 61 2.41 -20.35 5.22
N CYS A 62 2.05 -20.42 6.51
CA CYS A 62 0.86 -21.13 6.96
C CYS A 62 -0.41 -20.54 6.33
N TRP A 63 -0.53 -19.22 6.27
CA TRP A 63 -1.68 -18.57 5.65
C TRP A 63 -1.77 -18.83 4.14
N GLN A 64 -0.63 -18.81 3.42
CA GLN A 64 -0.60 -19.16 1.99
C GLN A 64 -1.11 -20.58 1.72
N ARG A 65 -0.84 -21.52 2.64
CA ARG A 65 -1.27 -22.91 2.51
C ARG A 65 -2.71 -23.14 2.98
N TRP A 66 -3.12 -22.44 4.04
CA TRP A 66 -4.43 -22.52 4.67
C TRP A 66 -4.95 -21.10 4.93
N PRO A 67 -5.58 -20.47 3.92
CA PRO A 67 -6.11 -19.11 4.05
C PRO A 67 -7.25 -19.08 5.07
N VAL A 68 -6.97 -18.54 6.25
CA VAL A 68 -7.92 -18.37 7.35
C VAL A 68 -8.00 -16.89 7.69
N ARG A 69 -9.22 -16.42 7.99
CA ARG A 69 -9.45 -15.06 8.48
C ARG A 69 -9.50 -15.08 10.00
N VAL A 70 -8.75 -14.19 10.62
CA VAL A 70 -8.65 -14.11 12.09
C VAL A 70 -9.78 -13.26 12.65
N THR A 71 -10.26 -12.30 11.86
CA THR A 71 -11.33 -11.39 12.24
C THR A 71 -12.48 -11.41 11.22
N PRO A 72 -13.70 -11.03 11.62
CA PRO A 72 -14.81 -10.84 10.69
C PRO A 72 -14.74 -9.49 9.93
N SER A 73 -13.68 -8.71 10.12
CA SER A 73 -13.55 -7.36 9.59
C SER A 73 -13.39 -7.33 8.06
N GLU A 74 -13.96 -6.31 7.40
CA GLU A 74 -13.96 -6.17 5.94
C GLU A 74 -12.57 -6.07 5.32
N PHE A 75 -11.59 -5.56 6.07
CA PHE A 75 -10.23 -5.45 5.56
C PHE A 75 -9.62 -6.81 5.25
N GLU A 76 -10.04 -7.91 5.90
CA GLU A 76 -9.49 -9.25 5.69
C GLU A 76 -9.76 -9.79 4.27
N PHE A 77 -10.73 -9.22 3.53
CA PHE A 77 -10.99 -9.59 2.15
C PHE A 77 -9.96 -9.00 1.17
N ALA A 78 -9.48 -7.79 1.46
CA ALA A 78 -8.53 -7.08 0.60
C ALA A 78 -7.08 -7.21 1.10
N PHE A 79 -6.91 -7.31 2.43
CA PHE A 79 -5.64 -7.29 3.13
C PHE A 79 -5.65 -8.26 4.33
N PRO A 80 -5.62 -9.59 4.09
CA PRO A 80 -5.61 -10.59 5.16
C PRO A 80 -4.50 -10.33 6.18
N LEU A 81 -4.84 -10.25 7.47
CA LEU A 81 -3.92 -9.83 8.52
C LEU A 81 -2.67 -10.70 8.58
N LEU A 82 -2.85 -12.02 8.52
CA LEU A 82 -1.77 -13.01 8.63
C LEU A 82 -0.79 -12.97 7.44
N ALA A 83 -1.27 -12.55 6.27
CA ALA A 83 -0.42 -12.37 5.10
C ALA A 83 0.33 -11.02 5.16
N TRP A 84 -0.42 -9.93 5.32
CA TRP A 84 0.09 -8.56 5.22
C TRP A 84 0.95 -8.12 6.40
N GLN A 85 0.89 -8.81 7.53
CA GLN A 85 1.85 -8.60 8.62
C GLN A 85 3.30 -8.85 8.18
N LEU A 86 3.56 -9.72 7.17
CA LEU A 86 4.91 -10.00 6.71
C LEU A 86 5.62 -8.75 6.18
N ILE A 87 4.99 -8.03 5.24
CA ILE A 87 5.60 -6.82 4.68
C ILE A 87 5.70 -5.69 5.72
N PHE A 88 4.81 -5.67 6.70
CA PHE A 88 4.86 -4.73 7.81
C PHE A 88 6.07 -5.00 8.73
N VAL A 89 6.26 -6.26 9.12
CA VAL A 89 7.40 -6.71 9.93
C VAL A 89 8.72 -6.50 9.18
N LEU A 90 8.77 -6.83 7.89
CA LEU A 90 9.92 -6.52 7.03
C LEU A 90 10.20 -5.01 7.00
N GLY A 91 9.17 -4.19 6.80
CA GLY A 91 9.28 -2.73 6.77
C GLY A 91 9.82 -2.15 8.07
N MET A 92 9.30 -2.56 9.23
CA MET A 92 9.82 -2.14 10.54
C MET A 92 11.25 -2.61 10.76
N SER A 93 11.59 -3.84 10.37
CA SER A 93 12.95 -4.37 10.51
C SER A 93 13.93 -3.60 9.63
N CYS A 94 13.54 -3.27 8.39
CA CYS A 94 14.34 -2.42 7.51
C CYS A 94 14.50 -1.00 8.06
N GLY A 95 13.46 -0.45 8.69
CA GLY A 95 13.54 0.85 9.37
C GLY A 95 14.47 0.83 10.58
N TRP A 96 14.41 -0.23 11.39
CA TRP A 96 15.23 -0.41 12.58
C TRP A 96 16.71 -0.58 12.26
N TYR A 97 17.04 -1.39 11.24
CA TYR A 97 18.41 -1.66 10.80
C TYR A 97 18.82 -0.86 9.54
N LYS A 98 18.31 0.36 9.42
CA LYS A 98 18.49 1.17 8.21
C LYS A 98 19.96 1.46 7.91
N GLU A 99 20.76 1.79 8.93
CA GLU A 99 22.17 2.15 8.76
C GLU A 99 23.00 0.95 8.32
N GLU A 100 22.72 -0.22 8.89
CA GLU A 100 23.33 -1.50 8.56
C GLU A 100 22.99 -1.94 7.14
N LEU A 101 21.73 -1.78 6.73
CA LEU A 101 21.32 -2.05 5.35
C LEU A 101 22.01 -1.10 4.35
N LEU A 102 22.12 0.19 4.69
CA LEU A 102 22.81 1.16 3.85
C LEU A 102 24.32 0.92 3.79
N SER A 103 24.94 0.48 4.90
CA SER A 103 26.37 0.11 4.90
C SER A 103 26.60 -1.16 4.10
N PHE A 104 25.74 -2.17 4.25
CA PHE A 104 25.76 -3.40 3.45
C PHE A 104 25.63 -3.10 1.96
N ALA A 105 24.69 -2.22 1.56
CA ALA A 105 24.48 -1.84 0.16
C ALA A 105 25.72 -1.22 -0.51
N ARG A 106 26.69 -0.71 0.27
CA ARG A 106 27.97 -0.17 -0.24
C ARG A 106 29.03 -1.25 -0.48
N THR A 107 28.89 -2.43 0.12
CA THR A 107 29.80 -3.56 -0.06
C THR A 107 29.60 -4.21 -1.44
N PRO A 108 30.61 -4.95 -1.98
CA PRO A 108 30.45 -5.69 -3.23
C PRO A 108 29.22 -6.63 -3.26
N PRO A 109 28.98 -7.50 -2.26
CA PRO A 109 27.78 -8.35 -2.26
C PRO A 109 26.48 -7.54 -2.14
N GLY A 110 26.47 -6.43 -1.39
CA GLY A 110 25.31 -5.56 -1.31
C GLY A 110 24.98 -4.87 -2.64
N LYS A 111 25.99 -4.43 -3.39
CA LYS A 111 25.79 -3.88 -4.74
C LYS A 111 25.18 -4.91 -5.69
N VAL A 112 25.64 -6.16 -5.63
CA VAL A 112 25.07 -7.26 -6.42
C VAL A 112 23.61 -7.50 -6.01
N ALA A 113 23.31 -7.56 -4.72
CA ALA A 113 21.94 -7.74 -4.24
C ALA A 113 21.01 -6.62 -4.73
N VAL A 114 21.45 -5.37 -4.62
CA VAL A 114 20.71 -4.20 -5.10
C VAL A 114 20.49 -4.24 -6.61
N ALA A 115 21.54 -4.55 -7.39
CA ALA A 115 21.42 -4.68 -8.84
C ALA A 115 20.43 -5.78 -9.24
N THR A 116 20.48 -6.94 -8.57
CA THR A 116 19.54 -8.03 -8.76
C THR A 116 18.10 -7.59 -8.48
N LEU A 117 17.86 -6.88 -7.38
CA LEU A 117 16.52 -6.37 -7.06
C LEU A 117 16.01 -5.38 -8.13
N VAL A 118 16.87 -4.52 -8.67
CA VAL A 118 16.50 -3.62 -9.78
C VAL A 118 16.15 -4.42 -11.03
N VAL A 119 16.96 -5.41 -11.40
CA VAL A 119 16.67 -6.28 -12.56
C VAL A 119 15.34 -7.02 -12.37
N VAL A 120 15.08 -7.57 -11.18
CA VAL A 120 13.82 -8.22 -10.84
C VAL A 120 12.64 -7.24 -10.96
N ALA A 121 12.78 -6.01 -10.46
CA ALA A 121 11.73 -5.00 -10.58
C ALA A 121 11.43 -4.64 -12.04
N LEU A 122 12.45 -4.57 -12.91
CA LEU A 122 12.26 -4.31 -14.34
C LEU A 122 11.58 -5.48 -15.05
N ILE A 123 11.97 -6.72 -14.74
CA ILE A 123 11.33 -7.94 -15.28
C ILE A 123 9.86 -8.00 -14.84
N LEU A 124 9.59 -7.82 -13.55
CA LEU A 124 8.22 -7.85 -13.03
C LEU A 124 7.41 -6.65 -13.51
N GLY A 125 8.04 -5.50 -13.73
CA GLY A 125 7.44 -4.35 -14.41
C GLY A 125 7.01 -4.69 -15.83
N PHE A 126 7.87 -5.34 -16.61
CA PHE A 126 7.54 -5.85 -17.94
C PHE A 126 6.35 -6.83 -17.88
N VAL A 127 6.39 -7.81 -16.98
CA VAL A 127 5.28 -8.76 -16.80
C VAL A 127 3.99 -8.01 -16.43
N ALA A 128 4.04 -7.06 -15.50
CA ALA A 128 2.90 -6.27 -15.08
C ALA A 128 2.29 -5.41 -16.20
N GLN A 129 3.09 -4.93 -17.16
CA GLN A 129 2.58 -4.19 -18.32
C GLN A 129 1.80 -5.07 -19.32
N ASN A 130 1.86 -6.40 -19.19
CA ASN A 130 1.04 -7.33 -19.97
C ASN A 130 -0.34 -7.62 -19.33
N HIS A 131 -0.78 -6.79 -18.39
CA HIS A 131 -2.01 -7.05 -17.66
C HIS A 131 -3.26 -6.96 -18.54
N THR A 132 -4.31 -7.65 -18.11
CA THR A 132 -5.57 -7.80 -18.85
C THR A 132 -6.68 -6.85 -18.40
N ASN A 133 -6.33 -5.77 -17.68
CA ASN A 133 -7.30 -4.81 -17.14
C ASN A 133 -8.11 -4.15 -18.28
N PRO A 134 -9.44 -4.38 -18.36
CA PRO A 134 -10.27 -3.85 -19.44
C PRO A 134 -10.48 -2.32 -19.36
N PHE A 135 -10.15 -1.70 -18.23
CA PHE A 135 -10.34 -0.26 -18.03
C PHE A 135 -9.15 0.58 -18.52
N ILE A 136 -8.06 -0.06 -18.94
CA ILE A 136 -6.87 0.62 -19.46
C ILE A 136 -6.87 0.51 -20.99
N PRO A 137 -6.56 1.60 -21.72
CA PRO A 137 -6.50 1.57 -23.17
C PRO A 137 -5.59 0.45 -23.66
N PRO A 138 -6.02 -0.43 -24.60
CA PRO A 138 -5.19 -1.52 -25.09
C PRO A 138 -3.86 -1.05 -25.69
N ALA A 139 -3.80 0.16 -26.23
CA ALA A 139 -2.57 0.75 -26.77
C ALA A 139 -1.48 1.05 -25.73
N LEU A 140 -1.84 1.11 -24.44
CA LEU A 140 -0.88 1.33 -23.35
C LEU A 140 -0.37 0.02 -22.73
N LEU A 141 -0.88 -1.13 -23.20
CA LEU A 141 -0.53 -2.45 -22.70
C LEU A 141 0.49 -3.13 -23.61
N LEU A 142 1.37 -3.93 -23.01
CA LEU A 142 2.14 -4.90 -23.76
C LEU A 142 1.25 -6.12 -24.03
N HIS A 143 1.22 -6.59 -25.27
CA HIS A 143 0.46 -7.79 -25.68
C HIS A 143 1.41 -8.94 -26.04
N ILE A 144 2.49 -9.08 -25.28
CA ILE A 144 3.56 -10.06 -25.55
C ILE A 144 3.24 -11.39 -24.85
N ILE A 145 2.74 -11.34 -23.62
CA ILE A 145 2.33 -12.52 -22.86
C ILE A 145 0.85 -12.82 -23.14
N PRO A 146 0.47 -14.05 -23.53
CA PRO A 146 -0.93 -14.41 -23.71
C PRO A 146 -1.78 -14.14 -22.46
N PRO A 147 -3.00 -13.58 -22.58
CA PRO A 147 -3.86 -13.23 -21.44
C PRO A 147 -4.09 -14.38 -20.46
N ALA A 148 -4.26 -15.61 -20.96
CA ALA A 148 -4.49 -16.78 -20.12
C ALA A 148 -3.27 -17.11 -19.24
N GLU A 149 -2.06 -17.02 -19.79
CA GLU A 149 -0.81 -17.27 -19.08
C GLU A 149 -0.55 -16.16 -18.05
N PHE A 150 -0.74 -14.89 -18.44
CA PHE A 150 -0.61 -13.77 -17.52
C PHE A 150 -1.59 -13.91 -16.33
N ASN A 151 -2.86 -14.18 -16.61
CA ASN A 151 -3.88 -14.31 -15.56
C ASN A 151 -3.58 -15.50 -14.64
N ALA A 152 -3.19 -16.65 -15.20
CA ALA A 152 -2.80 -17.81 -14.41
C ALA A 152 -1.64 -17.47 -13.47
N PHE A 153 -0.57 -16.86 -13.98
CA PHE A 153 0.58 -16.41 -13.18
C PHE A 153 0.17 -15.39 -12.11
N TYR A 154 -0.60 -14.37 -12.50
CA TYR A 154 -1.03 -13.30 -11.58
C TYR A 154 -1.87 -13.86 -10.43
N HIS A 155 -2.91 -14.62 -10.73
CA HIS A 155 -3.82 -15.14 -9.71
C HIS A 155 -3.17 -16.16 -8.78
N THR A 156 -2.15 -16.89 -9.25
CA THR A 156 -1.45 -17.89 -8.43
C THR A 156 -0.34 -17.29 -7.59
N TRP A 157 0.47 -16.38 -8.14
CA TRP A 157 1.73 -15.96 -7.51
C TRP A 157 1.82 -14.47 -7.17
N ALA A 158 1.07 -13.60 -7.84
CA ALA A 158 1.21 -12.13 -7.72
C ALA A 158 -0.09 -11.41 -7.30
N ALA A 159 -1.13 -12.16 -6.94
CA ALA A 159 -2.41 -11.62 -6.55
C ALA A 159 -2.25 -10.64 -5.39
N LYS A 160 -2.85 -9.46 -5.51
CA LYS A 160 -2.81 -8.42 -4.45
C LYS A 160 -3.42 -8.94 -3.16
N ASN A 161 -4.67 -9.39 -3.20
CA ASN A 161 -5.43 -9.68 -1.99
C ASN A 161 -4.76 -10.79 -1.18
N GLY A 162 -4.32 -11.85 -1.85
CA GLY A 162 -3.60 -12.95 -1.20
C GLY A 162 -2.12 -12.68 -0.93
N LEU A 163 -1.60 -11.48 -1.23
CA LEU A 163 -0.19 -11.13 -1.11
C LEU A 163 0.71 -12.27 -1.60
N GLY A 164 0.56 -12.67 -2.86
CA GLY A 164 1.28 -13.83 -3.38
C GLY A 164 2.81 -13.70 -3.24
N PRO A 165 3.58 -14.80 -3.23
CA PRO A 165 5.03 -14.73 -3.01
C PRO A 165 5.78 -13.82 -4.00
N ILE A 166 5.36 -13.80 -5.26
CA ILE A 166 5.94 -12.92 -6.27
C ILE A 166 5.53 -11.47 -6.05
N ARG A 167 4.35 -11.20 -5.47
CA ARG A 167 3.97 -9.84 -5.03
C ARG A 167 4.92 -9.35 -3.94
N VAL A 168 5.26 -10.17 -2.94
CA VAL A 168 6.21 -9.78 -1.89
C VAL A 168 7.58 -9.43 -2.49
N LEU A 169 8.09 -10.29 -3.38
CA LEU A 169 9.35 -10.02 -4.09
C LEU A 169 9.27 -8.74 -4.94
N ASN A 170 8.16 -8.55 -5.66
CA ASN A 170 7.91 -7.37 -6.45
C ASN A 170 7.94 -6.10 -5.60
N ASP A 171 7.25 -6.10 -4.46
CA ASP A 171 7.10 -4.93 -3.62
C ASP A 171 8.45 -4.54 -2.98
N ILE A 172 9.25 -5.52 -2.53
CA ILE A 172 10.63 -5.29 -2.04
C ILE A 172 11.51 -4.73 -3.16
N SER A 173 11.49 -5.38 -4.34
CA SER A 173 12.32 -5.00 -5.48
C SER A 173 11.97 -3.61 -6.00
N LEU A 174 10.68 -3.30 -6.10
CA LEU A 174 10.16 -2.02 -6.50
C LEU A 174 10.51 -0.93 -5.49
N MET A 175 10.37 -1.20 -4.19
CA MET A 175 10.74 -0.26 -3.13
C MET A 175 12.21 0.14 -3.22
N VAL A 176 13.12 -0.83 -3.35
CA VAL A 176 14.56 -0.56 -3.51
C VAL A 176 14.84 0.24 -4.79
N THR A 177 14.20 -0.13 -5.90
CA THR A 177 14.37 0.54 -7.19
C THR A 177 13.89 1.99 -7.13
N VAL A 178 12.70 2.23 -6.56
CA VAL A 178 12.15 3.58 -6.39
C VAL A 178 13.02 4.39 -5.43
N TYR A 179 13.51 3.81 -4.33
CA TYR A 179 14.43 4.50 -3.43
C TYR A 179 15.70 4.97 -4.15
N LEU A 180 16.30 4.12 -4.99
CA LEU A 180 17.46 4.49 -5.81
C LEU A 180 17.13 5.58 -6.83
N LEU A 181 16.00 5.44 -7.54
CA LEU A 181 15.53 6.42 -8.50
C LEU A 181 15.34 7.78 -7.83
N LEU A 182 14.69 7.83 -6.67
CA LEU A 182 14.52 9.04 -5.87
C LEU A 182 15.87 9.61 -5.41
N THR A 183 16.83 8.75 -5.06
CA THR A 183 18.17 9.17 -4.63
C THR A 183 18.97 9.79 -5.77
N TRP A 184 18.99 9.17 -6.95
CA TRP A 184 19.77 9.63 -8.11
C TRP A 184 19.09 10.77 -8.86
N CYS A 185 17.77 10.73 -8.98
CA CYS A 185 16.96 11.73 -9.67
C CYS A 185 16.32 12.75 -8.71
N TRP A 186 16.88 12.95 -7.51
CA TRP A 186 16.31 13.86 -6.52
C TRP A 186 16.14 15.29 -7.07
N GLN A 187 17.18 15.85 -7.68
CA GLN A 187 17.16 17.23 -8.19
C GLN A 187 16.06 17.49 -9.24
N PRO A 188 15.92 16.68 -10.32
CA PRO A 188 14.84 16.90 -11.27
C PRO A 188 13.47 16.65 -10.63
N LEU A 189 13.31 15.62 -9.81
CA LEU A 189 12.03 15.32 -9.15
C LEU A 189 11.61 16.41 -8.15
N TYR A 190 12.57 16.95 -7.39
CA TYR A 190 12.36 18.06 -6.49
C TYR A 190 11.86 19.30 -7.23
N ARG A 191 12.48 19.63 -8.38
CA ARG A 191 12.06 20.78 -9.20
C ARG A 191 10.67 20.57 -9.81
N LEU A 192 10.36 19.38 -10.32
CA LEU A 192 9.11 19.09 -11.01
C LEU A 192 7.92 18.94 -10.05
N ALA A 193 8.10 18.17 -8.98
CA ALA A 193 7.01 17.72 -8.11
C ALA A 193 7.22 18.05 -6.62
N GLY A 194 8.38 18.56 -6.22
CA GLY A 194 8.70 18.83 -4.82
C GLY A 194 7.75 19.85 -4.17
N TRP A 195 7.32 20.87 -4.92
CA TRP A 195 6.35 21.86 -4.44
C TRP A 195 4.98 21.25 -4.05
N PHE A 196 4.63 20.09 -4.62
CA PHE A 196 3.38 19.38 -4.39
C PHE A 196 3.56 18.21 -3.42
N LEU A 197 4.54 17.34 -3.67
CA LEU A 197 4.75 16.10 -2.90
C LEU A 197 5.32 16.34 -1.51
N ILE A 198 6.20 17.33 -1.32
CA ILE A 198 6.85 17.56 -0.01
C ILE A 198 5.83 18.05 1.04
N PRO A 199 4.98 19.06 0.77
CA PRO A 199 3.97 19.49 1.73
C PRO A 199 3.00 18.37 2.13
N LEU A 200 2.58 17.55 1.16
CA LEU A 200 1.70 16.40 1.42
C LEU A 200 2.43 15.32 2.23
N GLY A 201 3.68 15.02 1.91
CA GLY A 201 4.47 13.99 2.58
C GLY A 201 4.86 14.34 4.02
N GLN A 202 5.20 15.61 4.29
CA GLN A 202 5.45 16.10 5.66
C GLN A 202 4.22 16.00 6.57
N ARG A 203 3.04 15.84 5.97
CA ARG A 203 1.74 15.77 6.64
C ARG A 203 0.96 14.57 6.15
N SER A 204 1.62 13.43 6.04
CA SER A 204 1.08 12.24 5.41
C SER A 204 -0.17 11.73 6.13
N LEU A 205 -0.17 11.70 7.48
CA LEU A 205 -1.33 11.29 8.28
C LEU A 205 -2.51 12.25 8.12
N TYR A 206 -2.27 13.55 8.27
CA TYR A 206 -3.27 14.60 8.03
C TYR A 206 -3.87 14.52 6.62
N THR A 207 -3.01 14.40 5.61
CA THR A 207 -3.40 14.31 4.20
C THR A 207 -4.24 13.06 3.96
N PHE A 208 -3.83 11.92 4.53
CA PHE A 208 -4.57 10.66 4.43
C PHE A 208 -5.97 10.78 5.04
N ILE A 209 -6.09 11.34 6.24
CA ILE A 209 -7.38 11.54 6.92
C ILE A 209 -8.29 12.42 6.08
N LEU A 210 -7.80 13.59 5.64
CA LEU A 210 -8.60 14.51 4.84
C LEU A 210 -8.95 13.96 3.45
N HIS A 211 -8.07 13.17 2.85
CA HIS A 211 -8.33 12.55 1.56
C HIS A 211 -9.60 11.71 1.58
N VAL A 212 -9.86 10.96 2.66
CA VAL A 212 -11.10 10.19 2.81
C VAL A 212 -12.32 11.11 2.75
N TYR A 213 -12.32 12.22 3.48
CA TYR A 213 -13.43 13.17 3.47
C TYR A 213 -13.61 13.88 2.12
N VAL A 214 -12.51 14.25 1.46
CA VAL A 214 -12.56 14.86 0.12
C VAL A 214 -13.17 13.89 -0.88
N VAL A 215 -12.74 12.62 -0.88
CA VAL A 215 -13.30 11.58 -1.79
C VAL A 215 -14.77 11.34 -1.50
N LEU A 216 -15.17 11.27 -0.23
CA LEU A 216 -16.58 11.12 0.15
C LEU A 216 -17.44 12.29 -0.28
N ALA A 217 -16.92 13.52 -0.20
CA ALA A 217 -17.63 14.71 -0.67
C ALA A 217 -17.77 14.70 -2.20
N VAL A 218 -16.68 14.44 -2.93
CA VAL A 218 -16.69 14.36 -4.40
C VAL A 218 -17.66 13.29 -4.90
N SER A 219 -17.72 12.13 -4.23
CA SER A 219 -18.61 11.03 -4.64
C SER A 219 -20.10 11.33 -4.45
N GLN A 220 -20.48 12.38 -3.72
CA GLN A 220 -21.88 12.83 -3.65
C GLN A 220 -22.34 13.55 -4.92
N PHE A 221 -21.39 14.15 -5.66
CA PHE A 221 -21.69 14.98 -6.83
C PHE A 221 -21.26 14.33 -8.13
N VAL A 222 -20.31 13.39 -8.08
CA VAL A 222 -19.71 12.75 -9.25
C VAL A 222 -19.78 11.24 -9.10
N THR A 223 -20.43 10.59 -10.05
CA THR A 223 -20.39 9.14 -10.19
C THR A 223 -19.24 8.75 -11.12
N PHE A 224 -18.24 8.06 -10.58
CA PHE A 224 -17.17 7.49 -11.37
C PHE A 224 -17.62 6.16 -11.96
N ASP A 225 -17.84 6.13 -13.27
CA ASP A 225 -18.10 4.89 -14.01
C ASP A 225 -16.83 4.46 -14.74
N LEU A 226 -16.34 3.26 -14.43
CA LEU A 226 -15.16 2.67 -15.04
C LEU A 226 -15.37 2.35 -16.53
N TRP A 227 -16.61 2.11 -16.95
CA TRP A 227 -16.95 1.76 -18.34
C TRP A 227 -17.10 2.99 -19.23
N ARG A 228 -17.44 4.14 -18.65
CA ARG A 228 -17.71 5.38 -19.39
C ARG A 228 -16.45 6.03 -19.99
N GLN A 229 -15.24 5.55 -19.62
CA GLN A 229 -13.94 6.00 -20.17
C GLN A 229 -13.74 7.53 -20.29
N ASP A 230 -14.41 8.33 -19.45
CA ASP A 230 -14.30 9.79 -19.41
C ASP A 230 -13.00 10.25 -18.74
N TRP A 231 -11.84 9.83 -19.28
CA TRP A 231 -10.55 9.99 -18.63
C TRP A 231 -10.18 11.44 -18.36
N VAL A 232 -10.50 12.37 -19.25
CA VAL A 232 -10.20 13.81 -19.05
C VAL A 232 -10.95 14.36 -17.85
N VAL A 233 -12.27 14.10 -17.78
CA VAL A 233 -13.11 14.55 -16.66
C VAL A 233 -12.65 13.90 -15.37
N ASN A 234 -12.41 12.59 -15.38
CA ASN A 234 -11.91 11.86 -14.22
C ASN A 234 -10.56 12.42 -13.76
N THR A 235 -9.60 12.61 -14.66
CA THR A 235 -8.29 13.19 -14.34
C THR A 235 -8.41 14.61 -13.78
N LEU A 236 -9.27 15.46 -14.34
CA LEU A 236 -9.50 16.81 -13.83
C LEU A 236 -10.08 16.79 -12.42
N ILE A 237 -11.07 15.95 -12.15
CA ILE A 237 -11.69 15.85 -10.82
C ILE A 237 -10.67 15.33 -9.80
N HIS A 238 -9.87 14.34 -10.15
CA HIS A 238 -8.79 13.85 -9.28
C HIS A 238 -7.71 14.93 -9.06
N ALA A 239 -7.33 15.67 -10.10
CA ALA A 239 -6.38 16.77 -10.00
C ALA A 239 -6.90 17.89 -9.09
N VAL A 240 -8.19 18.22 -9.17
CA VAL A 240 -8.84 19.19 -8.28
C VAL A 240 -8.86 18.67 -6.84
N ALA A 241 -9.28 17.43 -6.61
CA ALA A 241 -9.30 16.81 -5.29
C ALA A 241 -7.90 16.80 -4.63
N LEU A 242 -6.87 16.42 -5.40
CA LEU A 242 -5.48 16.47 -4.99
C LEU A 242 -4.98 17.90 -4.76
N GLY A 243 -5.39 18.86 -5.59
CA GLY A 243 -5.08 20.28 -5.42
C GLY A 243 -5.67 20.86 -4.14
N VAL A 244 -6.91 20.49 -3.80
CA VAL A 244 -7.56 20.86 -2.53
C VAL A 244 -6.76 20.31 -1.35
N LEU A 245 -6.39 19.02 -1.38
CA LEU A 245 -5.57 18.42 -0.31
C LEU A 245 -4.22 19.12 -0.18
N TRP A 246 -3.57 19.44 -1.30
CA TRP A 246 -2.32 20.18 -1.30
C TRP A 246 -2.45 21.59 -0.71
N LEU A 247 -3.51 22.33 -1.05
CA LEU A 247 -3.78 23.63 -0.43
C LEU A 247 -4.00 23.49 1.07
N MET A 248 -4.83 22.53 1.51
CA MET A 248 -5.10 22.29 2.92
C MET A 248 -3.82 21.94 3.70
N ALA A 249 -3.00 21.04 3.14
CA ALA A 249 -1.70 20.66 3.71
C ALA A 249 -0.68 21.80 3.68
N LYS A 250 -0.64 22.63 2.63
CA LYS A 250 0.26 23.78 2.55
C LYS A 250 -0.11 24.86 3.58
N TYR A 251 -1.40 25.11 3.77
CA TYR A 251 -1.91 26.19 4.63
C TYR A 251 -2.30 25.77 6.05
N ASN A 252 -2.01 24.53 6.49
CA ASN A 252 -2.35 24.08 7.86
C ASN A 252 -3.85 24.17 8.20
N VAL A 253 -4.73 23.96 7.23
CA VAL A 253 -6.18 24.06 7.48
C VAL A 253 -6.58 23.02 8.52
N ALA A 254 -7.20 23.42 9.63
CA ALA A 254 -7.58 22.52 10.72
C ALA A 254 -6.43 21.70 11.36
N ALA A 255 -5.16 22.10 11.16
CA ALA A 255 -4.00 21.40 11.73
C ALA A 255 -3.95 21.41 13.27
N ARG A 256 -4.75 22.26 13.93
CA ARG A 256 -4.91 22.26 15.40
C ARG A 256 -5.69 21.05 15.93
N TRP A 257 -6.49 20.40 15.08
CA TRP A 257 -7.42 19.34 15.48
C TRP A 257 -7.06 17.97 14.89
N ILE A 258 -6.31 17.97 13.79
CA ILE A 258 -5.96 16.76 13.04
C ILE A 258 -4.48 16.46 13.27
N PRO A 259 -4.13 15.26 13.77
CA PRO A 259 -2.75 14.90 14.07
C PRO A 259 -1.88 14.81 12.80
N ASN A 260 -0.59 15.11 12.98
CA ASN A 260 0.50 14.79 12.06
C ASN A 260 1.46 13.81 12.72
#